data_AF-A0A0J8TXK1-F1
#
_entry.id   AF-A0A0J8TXK1-F1
#
_cell.length_a   1.000
_cell.length_b   1.000
_cell.length_c   1.000
_cell.angle_alpha   90.00
_cell.angle_beta   90.00
_cell.angle_gamma   90.00
#
_symmetry.space_group_name_H-M   'P 1'
#
loop_
_entity.id
_entity.type
_entity.pdbx_description
1 polymer ?
#
loop_
_entity_poly.entity_id
_entity_poly.type
_entity_poly.pdbx_seq_one_letter_code
_entity_poly.pdbx_strand_id
1 'polypeptide(L)' 'MRWTVRERDVLKELLAAHADMERLTGEIMDARERRRDAARRLIDMGRGTSWIARHLDVSPQAVDAFLKYKQRKSQQ' A
#
# COMPACT_ATOMS: atom_id res chain seq x y z
N MET A 1 1.83 8.23 -39.99
CA MET A 1 0.84 8.89 -39.12
C MET A 1 1.50 10.12 -38.50
N ARG A 2 0.97 11.34 -38.75
CA ARG A 2 1.57 12.59 -38.24
C ARG A 2 0.79 13.02 -36.99
N TRP A 3 1.44 12.95 -35.84
CA TRP A 3 0.91 13.42 -34.57
C TRP A 3 0.93 14.94 -34.48
N THR A 4 -0.15 15.53 -33.96
CA THR A 4 -0.25 16.94 -33.58
C THR A 4 0.59 17.23 -32.33
N VAL A 5 0.93 18.50 -32.10
CA VAL A 5 1.65 18.93 -30.88
C VAL A 5 0.85 18.57 -29.63
N ARG A 6 -0.47 18.77 -29.66
CA ARG A 6 -1.37 18.44 -28.54
C ARG A 6 -1.38 16.95 -28.22
N GLU A 7 -1.44 16.07 -29.23
CA GLU A 7 -1.39 14.62 -28.99
C GLU A 7 -0.06 14.19 -28.36
N ARG A 8 1.06 14.83 -28.75
CA ARG A 8 2.36 14.54 -28.13
C ARG A 8 2.41 14.94 -26.66
N ASP A 9 1.81 16.07 -26.31
CA ASP A 9 1.81 16.53 -24.92
C ASP A 9 0.90 15.68 -24.03
N VAL A 10 -0.30 15.33 -24.52
CA VAL A 10 -1.20 14.39 -23.83
C VAL A 10 -0.55 13.01 -23.69
N LEU A 11 0.16 12.53 -24.71
CA LEU A 11 0.88 11.26 -24.63
C LEU A 11 2.00 11.30 -23.59
N LYS A 12 2.75 12.40 -23.48
CA LYS A 12 3.77 12.57 -22.42
C LYS A 12 3.15 12.52 -21.03
N GLU A 13 2.03 13.21 -20.83
CA GLU A 13 1.32 13.21 -19.54
C GLU A 13 0.82 11.81 -19.18
N LEU A 14 0.24 11.08 -20.15
CA LEU A 14 -0.18 9.69 -19.96
C LEU A 14 0.97 8.79 -19.52
N LEU A 15 2.12 8.89 -20.21
CA LEU A 15 3.30 8.08 -19.89
C LEU A 15 3.88 8.43 -18.52
N ALA A 16 3.92 9.73 -18.17
CA ALA A 16 4.38 10.18 -16.86
C ALA A 16 3.47 9.66 -15.73
N ALA A 17 2.15 9.82 -15.89
CA ALA A 17 1.17 9.33 -14.92
C ALA A 17 1.25 7.81 -14.76
N HIS A 18 1.50 7.06 -15.83
CA HIS A 18 1.68 5.60 -15.77
C HIS A 18 2.94 5.22 -14.98
N ALA A 19 4.08 5.86 -15.24
CA ALA A 19 5.30 5.62 -14.48
C ALA A 19 5.14 5.98 -12.99
N ASP A 20 4.40 7.04 -12.68
CA ASP A 20 4.07 7.40 -11.30
C ASP A 20 3.20 6.34 -10.62
N MET A 21 2.22 5.78 -11.33
CA MET A 21 1.40 4.69 -10.81
C MET A 21 2.26 3.47 -10.44
N GLU A 22 3.23 3.10 -11.28
CA GLU A 22 4.15 1.99 -10.98
C GLU A 22 5.01 2.29 -9.75
N ARG A 23 5.61 3.48 -9.68
CA ARG A 23 6.44 3.91 -8.55
C ARG A 23 5.65 3.95 -7.25
N LEU A 24 4.49 4.63 -7.24
CA LEU A 24 3.63 4.75 -6.06
C LEU A 24 3.08 3.38 -5.63
N THR A 25 2.85 2.48 -6.58
CA THR A 25 2.48 1.08 -6.28
C THR A 25 3.62 0.35 -5.55
N GLY A 26 4.87 0.56 -5.94
CA GLY A 26 6.03 0.07 -5.19
C GLY A 26 6.08 0.63 -3.76
N GLU A 27 6.04 1.96 -3.64
CA GLU A 27 6.13 2.65 -2.36
C GLU A 27 4.99 2.25 -1.39
N ILE A 28 3.77 2.06 -1.88
CA ILE A 28 2.65 1.62 -1.04
C ILE A 28 2.80 0.16 -0.61
N MET A 29 3.42 -0.71 -1.40
CA MET A 29 3.74 -2.08 -0.97
C MET A 29 4.75 -2.07 0.18
N ASP A 30 5.82 -1.27 0.06
CA ASP A 30 6.85 -1.14 1.09
C ASP A 30 6.28 -0.53 2.37
N ALA A 31 5.48 0.53 2.25
CA ALA A 31 4.78 1.13 3.39
C ALA A 31 3.86 0.12 4.10
N ARG A 32 3.14 -0.72 3.33
CA ARG A 32 2.29 -1.78 3.90
C ARG A 32 3.12 -2.83 4.63
N GLU A 33 4.30 -3.19 4.14
CA GLU A 33 5.21 -4.12 4.83
C GLU A 33 5.71 -3.54 6.14
N ARG A 34 6.27 -2.32 6.11
CA ARG A 34 6.72 -1.62 7.33
C ARG A 34 5.58 -1.49 8.36
N ARG A 35 4.36 -1.19 7.91
CA ARG A 35 3.18 -1.12 8.79
C ARG A 35 2.87 -2.47 9.46
N ARG A 36 2.95 -3.58 8.72
CA ARG A 36 2.72 -4.93 9.26
C ARG A 36 3.78 -5.29 10.29
N ASP A 37 5.04 -5.03 9.99
CA ASP A 37 6.16 -5.36 10.89
C ASP A 37 6.08 -4.56 12.19
N ALA A 38 5.76 -3.27 12.10
CA ALA A 38 5.54 -2.43 13.28
C ALA A 38 4.36 -2.94 14.12
N ALA A 39 3.23 -3.29 13.49
CA ALA A 39 2.08 -3.84 14.19
C ALA A 39 2.39 -5.20 14.85
N ARG A 40 3.19 -6.06 14.20
CA ARG A 40 3.66 -7.32 14.79
C ARG A 40 4.51 -7.08 16.04
N ARG A 41 5.49 -6.18 15.95
CA ARG A 41 6.34 -5.81 17.09
C ARG A 41 5.52 -5.27 18.27
N LEU A 42 4.48 -4.49 18.00
CA LEU A 42 3.57 -4.01 19.06
C LEU A 42 2.82 -5.17 19.73
N ILE A 43 2.37 -6.17 18.97
CA ILE A 43 1.74 -7.38 19.50
C ILE A 43 2.73 -8.19 20.35
N ASP A 44 3.97 -8.32 19.89
CA ASP A 44 5.03 -9.02 20.64
C ASP A 44 5.36 -8.30 21.96
N MET A 45 5.15 -6.98 22.02
CA MET A 45 5.22 -6.16 23.25
C MET A 45 3.93 -6.22 24.10
N GLY A 46 2.96 -7.09 23.77
CA GLY A 46 1.71 -7.27 24.51
C GLY A 46 0.59 -6.29 24.16
N ARG A 47 0.72 -5.50 23.06
CA ARG A 47 -0.36 -4.60 22.62
C ARG A 47 -1.34 -5.34 21.72
N GLY A 48 -2.59 -5.44 22.15
CA GLY A 48 -3.67 -6.05 21.36
C GLY A 48 -4.09 -5.22 20.14
N THR A 49 -4.81 -5.85 19.21
CA THR A 49 -5.29 -5.23 17.96
C THR A 49 -6.18 -4.01 18.20
N SER A 50 -7.02 -4.00 19.24
CA SER A 50 -7.86 -2.86 19.60
C SER A 50 -7.06 -1.62 20.02
N TRP A 51 -5.92 -1.82 20.69
CA TRP A 51 -5.04 -0.71 21.09
C TRP A 51 -4.37 -0.09 19.86
N ILE A 52 -3.92 -0.93 18.93
CA ILE A 52 -3.31 -0.47 17.66
C ILE A 52 -4.35 0.25 16.80
N ALA A 53 -5.55 -0.31 16.69
CA ALA A 53 -6.66 0.24 15.91
C ALA A 53 -7.01 1.67 16.32
N ARG A 54 -7.04 1.95 17.64
CA ARG A 54 -7.27 3.28 18.19
C ARG A 54 -6.24 4.32 17.74
N HIS A 55 -4.97 3.93 17.58
CA HIS A 55 -3.90 4.85 17.16
C HIS A 55 -3.87 5.08 15.65
N LEU A 56 -4.40 4.14 14.87
CA LEU A 56 -4.44 4.22 13.41
C LEU A 56 -5.77 4.76 12.88
N ASP A 57 -6.73 5.08 13.76
CA ASP A 57 -8.10 5.47 13.42
C ASP A 57 -8.80 4.48 12.47
N VAL A 58 -8.69 3.19 12.79
CA VAL A 58 -9.31 2.09 12.04
C VAL A 58 -10.01 1.13 12.98
N SER A 59 -10.81 0.21 12.43
CA SER A 59 -11.40 -0.86 13.23
C SER A 59 -10.35 -1.93 13.62
N PRO A 60 -10.53 -2.65 14.74
CA PRO A 60 -9.70 -3.81 15.07
C PRO A 60 -9.69 -4.89 13.98
N GLN A 61 -10.80 -5.02 13.24
CA GLN A 61 -10.91 -5.93 12.09
C GLN A 61 -9.99 -5.50 10.93
N ALA A 62 -9.83 -4.20 10.69
CA ALA A 62 -8.90 -3.70 9.67
C ALA A 62 -7.44 -4.02 10.04
N VAL A 63 -7.11 -3.94 11.34
CA VAL A 63 -5.79 -4.36 11.87
C VAL A 63 -5.55 -5.84 11.63
N ASP A 64 -6.51 -6.68 12.01
CA ASP A 64 -6.45 -8.12 11.79
C ASP A 64 -6.30 -8.47 10.30
N ALA A 65 -7.06 -7.80 9.43
CA ALA A 65 -7.02 -8.02 7.98
C ALA A 65 -5.64 -7.75 7.38
N PHE A 66 -4.96 -6.66 7.76
CA PHE A 66 -3.63 -6.38 7.21
C PHE A 66 -2.53 -7.25 7.83
N LEU A 67 -2.69 -7.74 9.06
CA LEU A 67 -1.76 -8.69 9.66
C LEU A 67 -1.82 -10.05 8.96
N LYS A 68 -3.02 -10.45 8.50
CA LYS A 68 -3.26 -11.72 7.79
C LYS A 68 -2.97 -11.67 6.28
N TYR A 69 -2.72 -10.49 5.70
CA TYR A 69 -2.56 -10.31 4.25
C TYR A 69 -1.40 -11.15 3.65
N LYS A 70 -0.32 -11.41 4.39
CA LYS A 70 0.80 -12.25 3.90
C LYS A 70 0.46 -13.75 3.86
N GLN A 71 -0.42 -14.26 4.74
CA GLN A 71 -0.79 -15.68 4.76
C GLN A 71 -1.51 -16.14 3.48
N ARG A 72 -2.23 -15.24 2.80
CA ARG A 72 -2.97 -15.60 1.58
C ARG A 72 -2.12 -15.68 0.31
N LYS A 73 -0.97 -14.99 0.26
CA LYS A 73 -0.03 -15.08 -0.87
C LYS A 73 0.96 -16.24 -0.76
N SER A 74 1.10 -16.87 0.41
CA SER A 74 1.95 -18.04 0.62
C SER A 74 1.23 -19.39 0.38
N GLN A 75 -0.07 -19.37 0.08
CA GLN A 75 -0.91 -20.56 -0.12
C GLN A 75 -1.56 -20.61 -1.52
N GLN A 76 -1.10 -19.80 -2.46
CA GLN A 76 -1.51 -19.83 -3.88
C GLN A 76 -0.28 -19.91 -4.77
#